data_AF-A0A928IHF5-F1
#
_entry.id   AF-A0A928IHF5-F1
#
_cell.length_a   1.000
_cell.length_b   1.000
_cell.length_c   1.000
_cell.angle_alpha   90.00
_cell.angle_beta   90.00
_cell.angle_gamma   90.00
#
_symmetry.space_group_name_H-M   'P 1'
#
loop_
_entity.id
_entity.type
_entity.pdbx_description
1 polymer ?
#
loop_
_entity_poly.entity_id
_entity_poly.type
_entity_poly.pdbx_seq_one_letter_code
_entity_poly.pdbx_strand_id
1 'polypeptide(L)'
;MATLPVIPENITVHLGAPSSDAPNVTVSFPDYIKNVASSEIYPTWPENALRANIYAQISFALNRIYTEYYRSRGYDFDITNSTAIDQSFVYGA
;
A
#
# COMPACT_ATOMS: atom_id res chain seq x y z
N MET A 1 22.77 -2.29 -17.43
CA MET A 1 22.20 -1.23 -16.58
C MET A 1 21.15 -1.90 -15.70
N ALA A 2 21.26 -1.80 -14.38
CA ALA A 2 20.18 -2.29 -13.51
C ALA A 2 18.98 -1.38 -13.69
N THR A 3 17.83 -1.93 -14.09
CA THR A 3 16.56 -1.22 -14.08
C THR A 3 16.20 -0.99 -12.61
N LEU A 4 16.35 0.24 -12.14
CA LEU A 4 15.94 0.58 -10.77
C LEU A 4 14.41 0.55 -10.69
N PRO A 5 13.82 0.01 -9.61
CA PRO A 5 12.40 0.13 -9.39
C PRO A 5 12.01 1.61 -9.33
N VAL A 6 11.05 1.98 -10.14
CA VAL A 6 10.40 3.29 -10.17
C VAL A 6 9.32 3.32 -9.09
N ILE A 7 9.26 4.42 -8.32
CA ILE A 7 8.12 4.66 -7.43
C ILE A 7 6.96 5.15 -8.30
N PRO A 8 5.79 4.49 -8.28
CA PRO A 8 4.64 4.91 -9.07
C PRO A 8 4.11 6.24 -8.54
N GLU A 9 3.44 7.00 -9.42
CA GLU A 9 2.79 8.26 -9.05
C GLU A 9 1.60 8.00 -8.12
N ASN A 10 0.77 7.02 -8.48
CA ASN A 10 -0.47 6.68 -7.80
C ASN A 10 -0.56 5.19 -7.48
N ILE A 11 -1.45 4.85 -6.56
CA ILE A 11 -1.84 3.48 -6.21
C ILE A 11 -3.36 3.40 -6.05
N THR A 12 -3.97 2.32 -6.54
CA THR A 12 -5.40 2.06 -6.42
C THR A 12 -5.65 1.05 -5.30
N VAL A 13 -6.34 1.50 -4.24
CA VAL A 13 -6.69 0.71 -3.06
C VAL A 13 -8.15 0.27 -3.14
N HIS A 14 -8.41 -1.02 -2.98
CA HIS A 14 -9.75 -1.57 -2.81
C HIS A 14 -10.14 -1.54 -1.34
N LEU A 15 -11.28 -0.91 -1.01
CA LEU A 15 -11.72 -0.65 0.36
C LEU A 15 -12.46 -1.84 1.00
N GLY A 16 -11.94 -3.05 0.83
CA GLY A 16 -12.49 -4.27 1.39
C GLY A 16 -11.64 -5.50 1.07
N ALA A 17 -12.19 -6.69 1.31
CA ALA A 17 -11.57 -7.93 0.85
C ALA A 17 -11.62 -8.04 -0.69
N PRO A 18 -10.72 -8.76 -1.37
CA PRO A 18 -10.58 -8.68 -2.83
C PRO A 18 -11.86 -8.89 -3.63
N SER A 19 -12.77 -9.76 -3.16
CA SER A 19 -14.03 -10.07 -3.82
C SER A 19 -15.25 -9.40 -3.19
N SER A 20 -15.04 -8.45 -2.27
CA SER A 20 -16.14 -7.72 -1.62
C SER A 20 -16.67 -6.62 -2.52
N ASP A 21 -17.95 -6.29 -2.38
CA ASP A 21 -18.55 -5.13 -3.05
C ASP A 21 -18.11 -3.84 -2.32
N ALA A 22 -16.91 -3.37 -2.64
CA ALA A 22 -16.30 -2.20 -2.05
C ALA A 22 -15.68 -1.29 -3.13
N PRO A 23 -15.63 0.03 -2.89
CA PRO A 23 -15.07 0.97 -3.86
C PRO A 23 -13.55 0.86 -3.97
N ASN A 24 -13.05 1.17 -5.17
CA ASN A 24 -11.64 1.42 -5.44
C ASN A 24 -11.35 2.92 -5.33
N VAL A 25 -10.27 3.29 -4.66
CA VAL A 25 -9.81 4.68 -4.55
C VAL A 25 -8.37 4.81 -5.03
N THR A 26 -8.11 5.80 -5.87
CA THR A 26 -6.75 6.09 -6.35
C THR A 26 -6.21 7.31 -5.62
N VAL A 27 -5.02 7.16 -5.02
CA VAL A 27 -4.32 8.21 -4.28
C VAL A 27 -2.86 8.26 -4.72
N SER A 28 -2.16 9.35 -4.37
CA SER A 28 -0.72 9.42 -4.58
C SER A 28 -0.01 8.33 -3.76
N PHE A 29 1.02 7.72 -4.32
CA PHE A 29 1.79 6.69 -3.60
C PHE A 29 2.37 7.21 -2.27
N PRO A 30 2.92 8.45 -2.18
CA PRO A 30 3.35 9.00 -0.91
C PRO A 30 2.23 9.13 0.13
N ASP A 31 1.02 9.53 -0.27
CA ASP A 31 -0.09 9.69 0.67
C ASP A 31 -0.63 8.33 1.15
N TYR A 32 -0.63 7.31 0.30
CA TYR A 32 -0.86 5.93 0.71
C TYR A 32 0.13 5.50 1.80
N ILE A 33 1.43 5.69 1.59
CA ILE A 33 2.46 5.28 2.57
C ILE A 33 2.33 6.05 3.88
N LYS A 34 2.04 7.36 3.84
CA LYS A 34 1.80 8.15 5.07
C LYS A 34 0.61 7.61 5.86
N ASN A 35 -0.48 7.29 5.17
CA ASN A 35 -1.70 6.77 5.79
C ASN A 35 -1.48 5.39 6.42
N VAL A 36 -0.77 4.50 5.71
CA VAL A 36 -0.38 3.20 6.25
C VAL A 36 0.55 3.35 7.45
N ALA A 37 1.57 4.22 7.36
CA ALA A 37 2.46 4.51 8.48
C ALA A 37 1.70 5.03 9.70
N SER A 38 0.79 5.99 9.54
CA SER A 38 -0.01 6.50 10.67
C SER A 38 -1.00 5.46 11.24
N SER A 39 -1.37 4.45 10.45
CA SER A 39 -2.31 3.40 10.86
C SER A 39 -1.64 2.21 11.56
N GLU A 40 -0.37 1.92 11.25
CA GLU A 40 0.30 0.69 11.69
C GLU A 40 1.42 0.90 12.70
N ILE A 41 1.98 2.12 12.80
CA ILE A 41 3.12 2.39 13.70
C ILE A 41 2.90 3.62 14.57
N TYR A 42 3.49 3.60 15.77
CA TYR A 42 3.42 4.72 16.71
C TYR A 42 4.50 5.75 16.40
N PRO A 43 4.17 7.05 16.30
CA PRO A 43 5.15 8.10 15.97
C PRO A 43 6.19 8.35 17.07
N THR A 44 5.98 7.82 18.27
CA THR A 44 6.88 7.95 19.42
C THR A 44 8.02 6.93 19.43
N TRP A 45 8.05 6.00 18.47
CA TRP A 45 9.13 5.03 18.35
C TRP A 45 10.44 5.70 17.89
N PRO A 46 11.60 5.05 18.14
CA PRO A 46 12.88 5.54 17.65
C PRO A 46 12.86 5.80 16.14
N GLU A 47 13.51 6.87 15.69
CA GLU A 47 13.48 7.30 14.28
C GLU A 47 13.93 6.19 13.30
N ASN A 48 14.94 5.42 13.70
CA ASN A 48 15.41 4.27 12.92
C ASN A 48 14.34 3.18 12.80
N ALA A 49 13.53 2.95 13.83
CA ALA A 49 12.41 2.01 13.78
C ALA A 49 11.29 2.53 12.86
N LEU A 50 11.00 3.84 12.91
CA LEU A 50 10.04 4.47 11.98
C LEU A 50 10.49 4.30 10.52
N ARG A 51 11.74 4.66 10.21
CA ARG A 51 12.32 4.51 8.87
C ARG A 51 12.29 3.06 8.39
N ALA A 52 12.66 2.11 9.25
CA ALA A 52 12.66 0.69 8.89
C ALA A 52 11.25 0.18 8.53
N ASN A 53 10.23 0.54 9.32
CA ASN A 53 8.85 0.15 9.02
C ASN A 53 8.35 0.81 7.74
N ILE A 54 8.62 2.11 7.53
CA ILE A 54 8.23 2.81 6.29
C ILE A 54 8.89 2.14 5.06
N TYR A 55 10.15 1.72 5.14
CA TYR A 55 10.79 0.97 4.05
C TYR A 55 10.15 -0.39 3.81
N ALA A 56 9.74 -1.10 4.86
CA ALA A 56 9.00 -2.35 4.72
C ALA A 56 7.63 -2.12 4.06
N GLN A 57 6.93 -1.06 4.46
CA GLN A 57 5.63 -0.69 3.90
C GLN A 57 5.73 -0.34 2.40
N ILE A 58 6.73 0.47 2.02
CA ILE A 58 7.02 0.78 0.61
C ILE A 58 7.34 -0.51 -0.15
N SER A 59 8.20 -1.36 0.40
CA SER A 59 8.64 -2.59 -0.26
C SER A 59 7.48 -3.55 -0.51
N PHE A 60 6.56 -3.68 0.45
CA PHE A 60 5.35 -4.49 0.31
C PHE A 60 4.39 -3.94 -0.76
N ALA A 61 4.11 -2.64 -0.73
CA ALA A 61 3.23 -1.99 -1.70
C ALA A 61 3.79 -2.10 -3.14
N LEU A 62 5.09 -1.85 -3.31
CA LEU A 62 5.77 -2.03 -4.59
C LEU A 62 5.72 -3.49 -5.05
N ASN A 63 5.86 -4.46 -4.14
CA ASN A 63 5.75 -5.87 -4.52
C ASN A 63 4.36 -6.18 -5.11
N ARG A 64 3.28 -5.68 -4.52
CA ARG A 64 1.91 -5.87 -5.07
C ARG A 64 1.77 -5.33 -6.48
N ILE A 65 2.34 -4.14 -6.74
CA ILE A 65 2.30 -3.48 -8.05
C ILE A 65 3.17 -4.21 -9.06
N TYR A 66 4.45 -4.44 -8.75
CA TYR A 66 5.42 -5.04 -9.69
C TYR A 66 5.14 -6.49 -10.04
N THR A 67 4.52 -7.24 -9.12
CA THR A 67 4.10 -8.61 -9.40
C THR A 67 2.70 -8.68 -9.98
N GLU A 68 2.05 -7.54 -10.18
CA GLU A 68 0.66 -7.46 -10.63
C GLU A 68 -0.25 -8.38 -9.79
N TYR A 69 -0.03 -8.44 -8.47
CA TYR A 69 -0.59 -9.48 -7.62
C TYR A 69 -2.12 -9.59 -7.78
N TYR A 70 -2.83 -8.46 -7.81
CA TYR A 70 -4.27 -8.42 -8.04
C TYR A 70 -4.64 -8.36 -9.53
N ARG A 71 -3.94 -7.52 -10.31
CA ARG A 71 -4.17 -7.34 -11.75
C ARG A 71 -4.08 -8.66 -12.53
N SER A 72 -3.05 -9.46 -12.28
CA SER A 72 -2.84 -10.78 -12.90
C SER A 72 -3.94 -11.81 -12.57
N ARG A 73 -4.76 -11.53 -11.55
CA ARG A 73 -5.92 -12.34 -11.14
C ARG A 73 -7.27 -11.78 -11.61
N GLY A 74 -7.26 -10.75 -12.45
CA GLY A 74 -8.46 -10.16 -13.03
C GLY A 74 -9.10 -9.03 -12.21
N TYR A 75 -8.44 -8.57 -11.15
CA TYR A 75 -8.88 -7.39 -10.40
C TYR A 75 -8.36 -6.10 -11.05
N ASP A 76 -9.06 -4.99 -10.82
CA ASP A 76 -8.76 -3.68 -11.40
C ASP A 76 -8.10 -2.70 -10.41
N PHE A 77 -7.65 -3.20 -9.25
CA PHE A 77 -6.93 -2.47 -8.21
C PHE A 77 -5.55 -3.08 -7.94
N ASP A 78 -4.74 -2.37 -7.15
CA ASP A 78 -3.34 -2.72 -6.91
C ASP A 78 -3.11 -3.34 -5.53
N ILE A 79 -3.90 -2.97 -4.53
CA ILE A 79 -3.81 -3.45 -3.15
C ILE A 79 -5.18 -3.34 -2.44
N THR A 80 -5.42 -4.10 -1.39
CA THR A 80 -6.61 -3.94 -0.52
C THR A 80 -6.25 -3.21 0.78
N ASN A 81 -7.26 -2.72 1.51
CA ASN A 81 -7.09 -2.27 2.90
C ASN A 81 -7.48 -3.35 3.95
N SER A 82 -7.66 -4.59 3.51
CA SER A 82 -7.99 -5.72 4.40
C SER A 82 -6.73 -6.23 5.08
N THR A 83 -6.61 -5.98 6.39
CA THR A 83 -5.42 -6.33 7.20
C THR A 83 -5.14 -7.82 7.31
N ALA A 84 -6.08 -8.67 6.90
CA ALA A 84 -5.86 -10.11 6.77
C ALA A 84 -4.92 -10.46 5.60
N ILE A 85 -4.71 -9.54 4.64
CA ILE A 85 -4.01 -9.81 3.37
C ILE A 85 -2.97 -8.72 3.06
N ASP A 86 -3.34 -7.46 3.29
CA ASP A 86 -2.56 -6.27 2.96
C ASP A 86 -2.50 -5.28 4.14
N GLN A 87 -2.02 -4.07 3.89
CA GLN A 87 -1.71 -3.09 4.92
C GLN A 87 -2.95 -2.30 5.33
N SER A 88 -2.98 -1.80 6.57
CA SER A 88 -4.07 -0.97 7.05
C SER A 88 -4.08 0.39 6.34
N PHE A 89 -5.20 0.71 5.69
CA PHE A 89 -5.43 2.00 5.03
C PHE A 89 -6.84 2.52 5.33
N VAL A 90 -6.95 3.79 5.72
CA VAL A 90 -8.22 4.45 6.05
C VAL A 90 -8.48 5.58 5.08
N TYR A 91 -9.50 5.43 4.23
CA TYR A 91 -9.89 6.46 3.28
C TYR A 91 -10.54 7.66 3.98
N GLY A 92 -10.10 8.88 3.65
CA GLY A 92 -10.62 10.12 4.22
C GLY A 92 -10.07 10.49 5.60
N ALA A 93 -9.06 9.76 6.10
CA ALA A 93 -8.31 10.10 7.31
C ALA A 93 -7.33 11.25 7.09
#